data_AF-A0A3D0JYM9-F1
#
_entry.id   AF-A0A3D0JYM9-F1
#
_cell.length_a   1.000
_cell.length_b   1.000
_cell.length_c   1.000
_cell.angle_alpha   90.00
_cell.angle_beta   90.00
_cell.angle_gamma   90.00
#
_symmetry.space_group_name_H-M   'P 1'
#
loop_
_entity.id
_entity.type
_entity.pdbx_description
1 polymer ?
#
loop_
_entity_poly.entity_id
_entity_poly.type
_entity_poly.pdbx_seq_one_letter_code
_entity_poly.pdbx_strand_id
1 'polypeptide(L)' 'IVNNADWLCGLGYVDMLRDVGKHFSVNMMIQKDSVRDRLENREQGISYTEFSYMILQAYDFL' A
#
# COMPACT_ATOMS: atom_id res chain seq x y z
N ILE A 1 -14.97 -6.48 17.72
CA ILE A 1 -13.82 -6.92 16.88
C ILE A 1 -14.24 -6.70 15.44
N VAL A 2 -13.36 -6.12 14.62
CA VAL A 2 -13.63 -5.85 13.20
C VAL A 2 -12.53 -6.54 12.38
N ASN A 3 -12.86 -7.04 11.18
CA ASN A 3 -11.92 -7.70 10.28
C ASN A 3 -11.89 -6.96 8.94
N ASN A 4 -10.71 -6.52 8.50
CA ASN A 4 -10.59 -5.80 7.24
C ASN A 4 -10.86 -6.65 6.00
N ALA A 5 -10.87 -7.98 6.13
CA ALA A 5 -11.36 -8.88 5.08
C ALA A 5 -12.80 -8.54 4.65
N ASP A 6 -13.62 -7.97 5.55
CA ASP A 6 -15.03 -7.64 5.30
C ASP A 6 -15.20 -6.59 4.19
N TRP A 7 -14.22 -5.70 3.99
CA TRP A 7 -14.23 -4.70 2.90
C TRP A 7 -13.13 -4.91 1.87
N LEU A 8 -11.95 -5.41 2.25
CA LEU A 8 -10.83 -5.58 1.32
C LEU A 8 -11.04 -6.73 0.33
N CYS A 9 -11.67 -7.84 0.74
CA CYS A 9 -11.87 -8.98 -0.17
C CYS A 9 -12.91 -8.71 -1.26
N GLY A 10 -13.84 -7.77 -1.03
CA GLY A 10 -14.80 -7.33 -2.04
C GLY A 10 -14.31 -6.18 -2.92
N LEU A 11 -13.18 -5.57 -2.57
CA LEU A 11 -12.63 -4.42 -3.27
C LEU A 11 -11.91 -4.87 -4.54
N GLY A 12 -12.39 -4.43 -5.70
CA GLY A 12 -11.74 -4.69 -6.98
C GLY A 12 -10.36 -4.03 -7.05
N TYR A 13 -9.36 -4.74 -7.58
CA TYR A 13 -8.00 -4.20 -7.69
C TYR A 13 -7.94 -2.88 -8.47
N VAL A 14 -8.66 -2.80 -9.59
CA VAL A 14 -8.71 -1.57 -10.40
C VAL A 14 -9.41 -0.43 -9.66
N ASP A 15 -10.45 -0.74 -8.88
CA ASP A 15 -11.19 0.26 -8.11
C ASP A 15 -10.34 0.78 -6.95
N MET A 16 -9.57 -0.09 -6.28
CA MET A 16 -8.58 0.33 -5.29
C MET A 16 -7.57 1.32 -5.88
N LEU A 17 -7.00 1.00 -7.06
CA LEU A 17 -6.05 1.89 -7.72
C LEU A 17 -6.68 3.22 -8.14
N ARG A 18 -7.90 3.20 -8.68
CA ARG A 18 -8.59 4.38 -9.20
C ARG A 18 -9.11 5.28 -8.09
N ASP A 19 -9.73 4.71 -7.08
CA ASP A 19 -10.48 5.47 -6.08
C ASP A 19 -9.64 5.83 -4.87
N VAL A 20 -8.70 4.96 -4.49
CA VAL A 20 -7.81 5.17 -3.34
C VAL A 20 -6.42 5.55 -3.80
N GLY A 21 -5.83 4.79 -4.73
CA GLY A 21 -4.46 4.96 -5.20
C GLY A 21 -4.13 6.35 -5.75
N LYS A 22 -5.10 7.04 -6.38
CA LYS A 22 -4.95 8.42 -6.88
C LYS A 22 -4.58 9.44 -5.80
N HIS A 23 -4.84 9.14 -4.53
CA HIS A 23 -4.54 10.03 -3.40
C HIS A 23 -3.10 9.85 -2.87
N PHE A 24 -2.35 8.87 -3.39
CA PHE A 24 -1.00 8.55 -2.94
C PHE A 24 0.04 8.95 -3.98
N SER A 25 1.02 9.74 -3.55
CA SER A 25 2.20 10.05 -4.37
C SER A 25 3.26 8.96 -4.22
N VAL A 26 3.62 8.32 -5.33
CA VAL A 26 4.66 7.27 -5.35
C VAL A 26 6.00 7.79 -4.81
N ASN A 27 6.39 9.02 -5.17
CA ASN A 27 7.63 9.62 -4.69
C ASN A 27 7.63 9.78 -3.16
N MET A 28 6.48 10.15 -2.58
CA MET A 28 6.35 10.30 -1.13
C MET A 28 6.40 8.93 -0.44
N MET A 29 5.73 7.92 -0.99
CA MET A 29 5.74 6.56 -0.44
C MET A 29 7.15 5.96 -0.41
N ILE A 30 7.95 6.18 -1.46
CA ILE A 30 9.34 5.70 -1.54
C ILE A 30 10.25 6.39 -0.50
N GLN A 31 9.97 7.65 -0.16
CA GLN A 31 10.76 8.42 0.80
C GLN A 31 10.51 8.04 2.27
N LYS A 32 9.46 7.27 2.58
CA LYS A 32 9.23 6.80 3.95
C LYS A 32 10.36 5.85 4.37
N ASP A 33 10.93 6.09 5.55
CA ASP A 33 12.10 5.35 6.05
C ASP A 33 11.94 3.82 5.93
N SER A 34 10.76 3.29 6.30
CA SER A 34 10.44 1.85 6.22
C SER A 34 10.52 1.26 4.80
N VAL A 35 10.31 2.08 3.77
CA VAL A 35 10.37 1.67 2.36
C VAL A 35 11.74 1.99 1.78
N ARG A 36 12.31 3.16 2.10
CA ARG A 36 13.63 3.60 1.63
C ARG A 36 14.70 2.58 2.00
N ASP A 37 14.75 2.16 3.25
CA ASP A 37 15.79 1.24 3.73
C ASP A 37 15.71 -0.13 3.01
N ARG A 38 14.50 -0.57 2.63
CA ARG A 38 14.31 -1.80 1.85
C ARG A 38 14.70 -1.67 0.37
N LEU A 39 14.54 -0.48 -0.20
CA LEU A 39 14.93 -0.20 -1.59
C LEU A 39 16.45 -0.07 -1.75
N GLU A 40 17.14 0.47 -0.74
CA GLU A 40 18.60 0.60 -0.74
C GLU A 40 19.28 -0.78 -0.59
N ASN A 41 18.69 -1.68 0.18
CA ASN A 41 19.16 -3.05 0.36
C ASN A 41 18.72 -3.95 -0.81
N ARG A 42 19.48 -3.91 -1.92
CA ARG A 42 19.20 -4.66 -3.17
C ARG A 42 18.97 -6.16 -3.01
N GLU A 43 19.51 -6.79 -1.97
CA GLU A 43 19.31 -8.23 -1.70
C GLU A 43 17.91 -8.55 -1.16
N GLN A 44 17.26 -7.61 -0.48
CA GLN A 44 15.94 -7.80 0.11
C GLN A 44 14.82 -7.18 -0.74
N GLY A 45 15.06 -5.99 -1.31
CA GLY A 45 14.08 -5.28 -2.13
C GLY A 45 12.70 -5.12 -1.45
N ILE A 46 11.74 -4.65 -2.23
CA ILE A 46 10.32 -4.62 -1.83
C ILE A 46 9.47 -5.00 -3.03
N SER A 47 8.57 -5.97 -2.84
CA SER A 47 7.60 -6.34 -3.87
C SER A 47 6.50 -5.29 -3.98
N TYR A 48 5.83 -5.23 -5.13
CA TYR A 48 4.69 -4.33 -5.31
C TYR A 48 3.55 -4.62 -4.30
N THR A 49 3.34 -5.88 -3.94
CA THR A 49 2.34 -6.28 -2.94
C THR A 49 2.66 -5.69 -1.56
N GLU A 50 3.93 -5.71 -1.15
CA GLU A 50 4.35 -5.10 0.12
C GLU A 50 4.30 -3.57 0.06
N PHE A 51 4.70 -2.99 -1.07
CA PHE A 51 4.64 -1.55 -1.27
C PHE A 51 3.21 -1.01 -1.24
N SER A 52 2.26 -1.72 -1.84
CA SER A 52 0.84 -1.36 -1.85
C SER A 52 0.12 -1.59 -0.53
N TYR A 53 0.74 -2.31 0.43
CA TYR A 53 0.17 -2.52 1.76
C TYR A 53 -0.14 -1.22 2.50
N MET A 54 0.68 -0.18 2.30
CA MET A 54 0.47 1.13 2.91
C MET A 54 -0.86 1.77 2.49
N ILE A 55 -1.30 1.50 1.26
CA ILE A 55 -2.56 1.99 0.71
C ILE A 55 -3.73 1.22 1.34
N LEU A 56 -3.60 -0.11 1.48
CA LEU A 56 -4.61 -0.95 2.14
C LEU A 56 -4.79 -0.55 3.62
N GLN A 57 -3.69 -0.36 4.33
CA GLN A 57 -3.72 0.07 5.74
C GLN A 57 -4.33 1.47 5.90
N ALA A 58 -4.09 2.39 4.96
CA ALA A 58 -4.71 3.70 5.00
C ALA A 58 -6.22 3.63 4.68
N TYR A 59 -6.63 2.71 3.79
CA TYR A 59 -8.04 2.47 3.49
C TYR A 59 -8.81 1.92 4.69
N ASP A 60 -8.17 1.10 5.53
CA ASP A 60 -8.76 0.59 6.79
C ASP A 60 -9.12 1.70 7.79
N PHE A 61 -8.55 2.90 7.66
CA PHE A 61 -8.78 4.04 8.57
C PHE A 61 -9.80 5.07 8.04
N LEU A 62 -10.22 4.97 6.77
CA LEU A 62 -11.20 5.85 6.14
C LEU A 62 -12.58 5.72 6.79
#